data_AF-A0AAE3IEB7-F1
#
_entry.id   AF-A0AAE3IEB7-F1
#
_cell.length_a   1.000
_cell.length_b   1.000
_cell.length_c   1.000
_cell.angle_alpha   90.00
_cell.angle_beta   90.00
_cell.angle_gamma   90.00
#
_symmetry.space_group_name_H-M   'P 1'
#
loop_
_entity.id
_entity.type
_entity.pdbx_description
1 polymer ?
#
loop_
_entity_poly.entity_id
_entity_poly.type
_entity_poly.pdbx_seq_one_letter_code
_entity_poly.pdbx_strand_id
1 'polypeptide(L)'
;MTKNNSPPKNQADSQTRQERKQEAEKEWKEHPIEMYHGSQDLTKPHTSREEMILTRFTEFLKNSETVPDVVSGVRDVVEDDIEKFVDYDLDPDPSLGDRTIIDYLNTLSKFYKKLLDKNAIGTNPVDSKLSEEREERDWGSPDRPFIPFDHMQRFLGWLDTPFARAFFLTGLKTASRAGETVNVDIRCCHIDHPIFWHFVEKYDITLDPRIRDKPDSMLIYEEFNKGDEIPNENISGSESSGEIRNTGNKRKEEGGSVIPIDSELKTALIEYSALHVEVGA
;
A
#
# COMPACT_ATOMS: atom_id res chain seq x y z
N MET A 1 12.45 -25.53 -63.30
CA MET A 1 12.90 -24.39 -62.48
C MET A 1 11.70 -23.87 -61.68
N THR A 2 11.46 -24.44 -60.52
CA THR A 2 10.45 -23.99 -59.56
C THR A 2 11.05 -22.85 -58.73
N LYS A 3 10.55 -21.63 -58.93
CA LYS A 3 10.95 -20.46 -58.12
C LYS A 3 10.31 -20.61 -56.75
N ASN A 4 11.13 -20.90 -55.73
CA ASN A 4 10.78 -20.73 -54.33
C ASN A 4 10.59 -19.24 -54.06
N ASN A 5 9.33 -18.78 -54.00
CA ASN A 5 8.97 -17.48 -53.45
C ASN A 5 8.96 -17.60 -51.92
N SER A 6 10.13 -17.42 -51.29
CA SER A 6 10.16 -17.07 -49.87
C SER A 6 9.64 -15.63 -49.71
N PRO A 7 8.72 -15.34 -48.77
CA PRO A 7 8.21 -13.99 -48.57
C PRO A 7 9.34 -13.03 -48.20
N PRO A 8 9.30 -11.76 -48.65
CA PRO A 8 10.28 -10.75 -48.25
C PRO A 8 10.26 -10.57 -46.71
N LYS A 9 11.43 -10.52 -46.07
CA LYS A 9 11.62 -10.46 -44.60
C LYS A 9 10.66 -9.50 -43.85
N ASN A 10 10.31 -8.37 -44.47
CA ASN A 10 9.39 -7.37 -43.90
C ASN A 10 7.94 -7.86 -43.73
N GLN A 11 7.46 -8.78 -44.59
CA GLN A 11 6.13 -9.37 -44.47
C GLN A 11 6.09 -10.46 -43.40
N ALA A 12 7.15 -11.27 -43.29
CA ALA A 12 7.30 -12.28 -42.24
C ALA A 12 7.33 -11.62 -40.84
N ASP A 13 8.12 -10.56 -40.65
CA ASP A 13 8.13 -9.80 -39.37
C ASP A 13 6.78 -9.16 -39.03
N SER A 14 5.99 -8.78 -40.04
CA SER A 14 4.64 -8.23 -39.84
C SER A 14 3.61 -9.30 -39.45
N GLN A 15 3.68 -10.49 -40.04
CA GLN A 15 2.81 -11.62 -39.71
C GLN A 15 3.12 -12.15 -38.30
N THR A 16 4.41 -12.33 -37.98
CA THR A 16 4.83 -12.75 -36.64
C THR A 16 4.44 -11.73 -35.56
N ARG A 17 4.43 -10.42 -35.85
CA ARG A 17 3.91 -9.40 -34.92
C ARG A 17 2.39 -9.50 -34.73
N GLN A 18 1.64 -9.78 -35.79
CA GLN A 18 0.18 -9.96 -35.71
C GLN A 18 -0.19 -11.22 -34.95
N GLU A 19 0.50 -12.33 -35.20
CA GLU A 19 0.32 -13.60 -34.47
C GLU A 19 0.59 -13.41 -32.97
N ARG A 20 1.72 -12.79 -32.60
CA ARG A 20 2.02 -12.46 -31.19
C ARG A 20 0.98 -11.56 -30.55
N LYS A 21 0.42 -10.61 -31.31
CA LYS A 21 -0.64 -9.73 -30.82
C LYS A 21 -1.93 -10.52 -30.56
N GLN A 22 -2.33 -11.40 -31.47
CA GLN A 22 -3.52 -12.23 -31.32
C GLN A 22 -3.36 -13.26 -30.19
N GLU A 23 -2.17 -13.83 -30.03
CA GLU A 23 -1.84 -14.74 -28.95
C GLU A 23 -1.89 -14.01 -27.59
N ALA A 24 -1.31 -12.81 -27.49
CA ALA A 24 -1.44 -12.00 -26.28
C ALA A 24 -2.90 -11.62 -25.99
N GLU A 25 -3.68 -11.19 -26.98
CA GLU A 25 -5.11 -10.91 -26.81
C GLU A 25 -5.89 -12.15 -26.33
N LYS A 26 -5.49 -13.34 -26.77
CA LYS A 26 -6.07 -14.61 -26.33
C LYS A 26 -5.70 -14.92 -24.87
N GLU A 27 -4.45 -14.76 -24.47
CA GLU A 27 -4.02 -14.96 -23.07
C GLU A 27 -4.77 -14.04 -22.10
N TRP A 28 -4.92 -12.76 -22.44
CA TRP A 28 -5.70 -11.81 -21.65
C TRP A 28 -7.19 -12.18 -21.52
N LYS A 29 -7.72 -12.95 -22.47
CA LYS A 29 -9.09 -13.47 -22.44
C LYS A 29 -9.22 -14.74 -21.63
N GLU A 30 -8.25 -15.64 -21.71
CA GLU A 30 -8.30 -16.95 -21.02
C GLU A 30 -7.88 -16.83 -19.55
N HIS A 31 -6.94 -15.93 -19.23
CA HIS A 31 -6.33 -15.80 -17.90
C HIS A 31 -6.31 -14.33 -17.41
N PRO A 32 -7.46 -13.65 -17.33
CA PRO A 32 -7.50 -12.19 -17.12
C PRO A 32 -6.88 -11.73 -15.78
N ILE A 33 -7.08 -12.48 -14.69
CA ILE A 33 -6.53 -12.16 -13.37
C ILE A 33 -5.00 -12.34 -13.37
N GLU A 34 -4.50 -13.48 -13.83
CA GLU A 34 -3.06 -13.77 -13.91
C GLU A 34 -2.33 -12.73 -14.78
N MET A 35 -2.89 -12.41 -15.95
CA MET A 35 -2.33 -11.40 -16.85
C MET A 35 -2.39 -10.00 -16.24
N TYR A 36 -3.47 -9.67 -15.54
CA TYR A 36 -3.58 -8.40 -14.82
C TYR A 36 -2.47 -8.26 -13.78
N HIS A 37 -2.27 -9.27 -12.94
CA HIS A 37 -1.19 -9.28 -11.94
C HIS A 37 0.20 -9.19 -12.59
N GLY A 38 0.49 -10.02 -13.59
CA GLY A 38 1.78 -10.01 -14.29
C GLY A 38 2.09 -8.73 -15.07
N SER A 39 1.06 -7.91 -15.35
CA SER A 39 1.21 -6.64 -16.06
C SER A 39 1.43 -5.41 -15.17
N GLN A 40 1.29 -5.57 -13.85
CA GLN A 40 1.58 -4.50 -12.90
C GLN A 40 3.09 -4.32 -12.77
N ASP A 41 3.50 -3.10 -12.46
CA ASP A 41 4.90 -2.79 -12.19
C ASP A 41 5.37 -3.63 -10.99
N LEU A 42 6.37 -4.50 -11.20
CA LEU A 42 6.93 -5.37 -10.16
C LEU A 42 7.50 -4.58 -8.97
N THR A 43 7.73 -3.27 -9.13
CA THR A 43 8.14 -2.37 -8.05
C THR A 43 7.00 -1.95 -7.12
N LYS A 44 5.74 -2.22 -7.50
CA LYS A 44 4.57 -1.99 -6.66
C LYS A 44 4.01 -3.35 -6.23
N PRO A 45 4.19 -3.76 -4.97
CA PRO A 45 3.62 -5.02 -4.51
C PRO A 45 2.11 -5.00 -4.73
N HIS A 46 1.54 -6.16 -5.06
CA HIS A 46 0.10 -6.34 -5.06
C HIS A 46 -0.42 -5.90 -3.69
N THR A 47 -1.35 -4.94 -3.68
CA THR A 47 -2.01 -4.64 -2.41
C THR A 47 -2.89 -5.85 -2.11
N SER A 48 -2.71 -6.45 -0.94
CA SER A 48 -3.55 -7.56 -0.45
C SER A 48 -5.04 -7.25 -0.55
N ARG A 49 -5.41 -5.97 -0.54
CA ARG A 49 -6.77 -5.47 -0.74
C ARG A 49 -7.30 -5.66 -2.16
N GLU A 50 -6.49 -5.41 -3.19
CA GLU A 50 -6.91 -5.59 -4.59
C GLU A 50 -7.19 -7.07 -4.89
N GLU A 51 -6.31 -7.96 -4.44
CA GLU A 51 -6.50 -9.41 -4.55
C GLU A 51 -7.72 -9.90 -3.75
N MET A 52 -7.92 -9.39 -2.53
CA MET A 52 -9.11 -9.69 -1.72
C MET A 52 -10.40 -9.27 -2.44
N ILE A 53 -10.42 -8.09 -3.07
CA ILE A 53 -11.59 -7.60 -3.81
C ILE A 53 -11.88 -8.48 -5.02
N LEU A 54 -10.86 -8.78 -5.84
CA LEU A 54 -11.02 -9.64 -7.01
C LEU A 54 -11.46 -11.06 -6.62
N THR A 55 -10.92 -11.58 -5.51
CA THR A 55 -11.29 -12.90 -4.97
C THR A 55 -12.75 -12.90 -4.52
N ARG A 56 -13.17 -11.94 -3.69
CA ARG A 56 -14.56 -11.83 -3.20
C ARG A 56 -15.55 -11.72 -4.36
N PHE A 57 -15.25 -10.89 -5.35
CA PHE A 57 -16.09 -10.78 -6.54
C PHE A 57 -16.13 -12.07 -7.37
N THR A 58 -14.99 -12.75 -7.53
CA THR A 58 -14.95 -14.05 -8.22
C THR A 58 -15.76 -15.12 -7.50
N GLU A 59 -15.71 -15.14 -6.17
CA GLU A 59 -16.51 -16.05 -5.34
C GLU A 59 -18.01 -15.73 -5.44
N PHE A 60 -18.37 -14.44 -5.45
CA PHE A 60 -19.75 -14.01 -5.68
C PHE A 60 -20.31 -14.56 -7.01
N LEU A 61 -19.58 -14.36 -8.12
CA LEU A 61 -19.99 -14.84 -9.44
C LEU A 61 -20.16 -16.38 -9.48
N LYS A 62 -19.32 -17.12 -8.76
CA LYS A 62 -19.42 -18.59 -8.69
C LYS A 62 -20.66 -19.06 -7.91
N ASN A 63 -21.07 -18.30 -6.90
CA ASN A 63 -22.19 -18.65 -6.03
C ASN A 63 -23.54 -18.19 -6.60
N SER A 64 -23.55 -17.21 -7.50
CA SER A 64 -24.73 -16.79 -8.24
C SER A 64 -25.04 -17.76 -9.39
N GLU A 65 -25.58 -18.95 -9.09
CA GLU A 65 -26.03 -19.96 -10.09
C GLU A 65 -27.16 -19.48 -11.05
N THR A 66 -27.50 -18.19 -11.06
CA THR A 66 -28.43 -17.55 -12.01
C THR A 66 -27.71 -16.67 -13.04
N VAL A 67 -26.43 -16.93 -13.28
CA VAL A 67 -25.72 -16.40 -14.44
C VAL A 67 -26.03 -17.32 -15.63
N PRO A 68 -26.57 -16.83 -16.75
CA PRO A 68 -26.76 -17.64 -17.94
C PRO A 68 -25.45 -18.36 -18.32
N ASP A 69 -25.50 -19.63 -18.73
CA ASP A 69 -24.36 -20.49 -19.14
C ASP A 69 -23.36 -19.85 -20.15
N VAL A 70 -23.66 -18.66 -20.66
CA VAL A 70 -22.92 -17.91 -21.66
C VAL A 70 -21.85 -16.98 -21.04
N VAL A 71 -21.90 -16.71 -19.73
CA VAL A 71 -21.03 -15.75 -19.05
C VAL A 71 -20.00 -16.48 -18.17
N SER A 72 -18.75 -16.60 -18.64
CA SER A 72 -17.67 -17.29 -17.93
C SER A 72 -16.76 -16.35 -17.12
N GLY A 73 -16.86 -16.44 -15.79
CA GLY A 73 -15.93 -15.82 -14.83
C GLY A 73 -15.87 -14.29 -14.88
N VAL A 74 -14.73 -13.71 -14.48
CA VAL A 74 -14.51 -12.25 -14.44
C VAL A 74 -14.29 -11.60 -15.82
N ARG A 75 -14.48 -12.35 -16.92
CA ARG A 75 -14.28 -11.83 -18.29
C ARG A 75 -15.59 -11.46 -18.95
N ASP A 76 -16.61 -12.29 -18.77
CA ASP A 76 -17.89 -12.14 -19.45
C ASP A 76 -18.93 -11.41 -18.59
N VAL A 77 -18.46 -10.79 -17.50
CA VAL A 77 -19.27 -9.98 -16.59
C VAL A 77 -19.96 -8.86 -17.34
N VAL A 78 -21.27 -8.75 -17.10
CA VAL A 78 -22.11 -7.66 -17.58
C VAL A 78 -22.41 -6.68 -16.45
N GLU A 79 -23.03 -5.55 -16.79
CA GLU A 79 -23.43 -4.53 -15.81
C GLU A 79 -24.34 -5.10 -14.70
N ASP A 80 -25.30 -5.97 -15.06
CA ASP A 80 -26.20 -6.66 -14.13
C ASP A 80 -25.45 -7.51 -13.09
N ASP A 81 -24.28 -8.08 -13.42
CA ASP A 81 -23.47 -8.81 -12.45
C ASP A 81 -22.82 -7.86 -11.43
N ILE A 82 -22.46 -6.64 -11.85
CA ILE A 82 -21.93 -5.60 -10.96
C ILE A 82 -23.04 -5.05 -10.05
N GLU A 83 -24.23 -4.80 -10.60
CA GLU A 83 -25.41 -4.40 -9.83
C GLU A 83 -25.75 -5.44 -8.76
N LYS A 84 -25.85 -6.72 -9.15
CA LYS A 84 -26.09 -7.82 -8.22
C LYS A 84 -25.01 -7.92 -7.15
N PHE A 85 -23.74 -7.69 -7.49
CA PHE A 85 -22.67 -7.71 -6.50
C PHE A 85 -22.82 -6.60 -5.47
N VAL A 86 -23.19 -5.39 -5.89
CA VAL A 86 -23.50 -4.29 -4.97
C VAL A 86 -24.69 -4.66 -4.09
N ASP A 87 -25.82 -5.03 -4.69
CA ASP A 87 -27.09 -5.21 -4.00
C ASP A 87 -27.13 -6.44 -3.08
N TYR A 88 -26.49 -7.54 -3.48
CA TYR A 88 -26.60 -8.84 -2.80
C TYR A 88 -25.35 -9.25 -2.01
N ASP A 89 -24.20 -8.60 -2.22
CA ASP A 89 -22.97 -8.92 -1.47
C ASP A 89 -22.40 -7.73 -0.70
N LEU A 90 -22.30 -6.55 -1.32
CA LEU A 90 -21.68 -5.38 -0.67
C LEU A 90 -22.62 -4.66 0.30
N ASP A 91 -23.83 -4.30 -0.15
CA ASP A 91 -24.81 -3.57 0.67
C ASP A 91 -25.30 -4.35 1.89
N PRO A 92 -25.53 -5.68 1.82
CA PRO A 92 -25.94 -6.44 2.98
C PRO A 92 -24.83 -6.62 4.04
N ASP A 93 -23.57 -6.31 3.72
CA ASP A 93 -22.44 -6.48 4.63
C ASP A 93 -22.31 -5.28 5.59
N PRO A 94 -22.70 -5.42 6.87
CA PRO A 94 -22.71 -4.30 7.82
C PRO A 94 -21.30 -3.81 8.20
N SER A 95 -20.25 -4.51 7.78
CA SER A 95 -18.86 -4.08 8.01
C SER A 95 -18.36 -3.09 6.95
N LEU A 96 -19.11 -2.91 5.84
CA LEU A 96 -18.75 -2.01 4.77
C LEU A 96 -19.49 -0.68 4.94
N GLY A 97 -18.74 0.42 4.80
CA GLY A 97 -19.32 1.75 4.62
C GLY A 97 -19.29 2.16 3.16
N ASP A 98 -20.06 3.19 2.81
CA ASP A 98 -20.19 3.76 1.47
C ASP A 98 -18.86 3.94 0.73
N ARG A 99 -17.89 4.57 1.38
CA ARG A 99 -16.55 4.74 0.81
C ARG A 99 -15.86 3.41 0.49
N THR A 100 -16.03 2.40 1.33
CA THR A 100 -15.47 1.08 1.08
C THR A 100 -16.13 0.44 -0.13
N ILE A 101 -17.44 0.56 -0.30
CA ILE A 101 -18.16 0.05 -1.48
C ILE A 101 -17.65 0.74 -2.76
N ILE A 102 -17.48 2.06 -2.72
CA ILE A 102 -16.86 2.80 -3.83
C ILE A 102 -15.41 2.34 -4.10
N ASP A 103 -14.62 2.03 -3.07
CA ASP A 103 -13.27 1.47 -3.24
C ASP A 103 -13.28 0.08 -3.92
N TYR A 104 -14.28 -0.76 -3.66
CA TYR A 104 -14.48 -2.03 -4.36
C TYR A 104 -14.72 -1.80 -5.85
N LEU A 105 -15.68 -0.94 -6.19
CA LEU A 105 -16.02 -0.63 -7.58
C LEU A 105 -14.88 0.08 -8.32
N ASN A 106 -14.12 0.96 -7.66
CA ASN A 106 -12.92 1.56 -8.24
C ASN A 106 -11.86 0.52 -8.60
N THR A 107 -11.63 -0.46 -7.71
CA THR A 107 -10.71 -1.57 -7.95
C THR A 107 -11.15 -2.41 -9.14
N LEU A 108 -12.43 -2.78 -9.19
CA LEU A 108 -12.99 -3.55 -10.31
C LEU A 108 -12.91 -2.76 -11.63
N SER A 109 -13.31 -1.48 -11.64
CA SER A 109 -13.23 -0.63 -12.84
C SER A 109 -11.78 -0.52 -13.34
N LYS A 110 -10.78 -0.39 -12.45
CA LYS A 110 -9.36 -0.40 -12.82
C LYS A 110 -8.94 -1.73 -13.46
N PHE A 111 -9.39 -2.86 -12.92
CA PHE A 111 -9.14 -4.18 -13.48
C PHE A 111 -9.72 -4.31 -14.89
N TYR A 112 -11.01 -4.03 -15.08
CA TYR A 112 -11.67 -4.12 -16.37
C TYR A 112 -11.14 -3.11 -17.39
N LYS A 113 -10.73 -1.91 -16.96
CA LYS A 113 -10.04 -0.96 -17.83
C LYS A 113 -8.75 -1.55 -18.41
N LYS A 114 -8.01 -2.33 -17.64
CA LYS A 114 -6.82 -3.02 -18.16
C LYS A 114 -7.15 -4.10 -19.19
N LEU A 115 -8.25 -4.83 -19.00
CA LEU A 115 -8.75 -5.80 -19.98
C LEU A 115 -9.18 -5.09 -21.28
N LEU A 116 -9.83 -3.93 -21.17
CA LEU A 116 -10.21 -3.09 -22.30
C LEU A 116 -8.97 -2.61 -23.07
N ASP A 117 -7.95 -2.09 -22.37
CA ASP A 117 -6.67 -1.65 -22.96
C ASP A 117 -5.95 -2.78 -23.73
N LYS A 118 -6.27 -4.03 -23.40
CA LYS A 118 -5.69 -5.25 -24.01
C LYS A 118 -6.63 -5.91 -25.02
N ASN A 119 -7.74 -5.26 -25.39
CA ASN A 119 -8.77 -5.77 -26.30
C ASN A 119 -9.35 -7.14 -25.87
N ALA A 120 -9.33 -7.44 -24.57
CA ALA A 120 -9.90 -8.67 -24.04
C ALA A 120 -11.43 -8.59 -23.93
N ILE A 121 -11.96 -7.39 -23.71
CA ILE A 121 -13.38 -7.07 -23.60
C ILE A 121 -13.72 -5.84 -24.46
N GLY A 122 -15.01 -5.63 -24.74
CA GLY A 122 -15.50 -4.50 -25.54
C GLY A 122 -15.84 -3.24 -24.73
N THR A 123 -16.26 -3.41 -23.49
CA THR A 123 -16.71 -2.33 -22.59
C THR A 123 -16.35 -2.67 -21.16
N ASN A 124 -16.21 -1.66 -20.30
CA ASN A 124 -16.03 -1.87 -18.87
C ASN A 124 -17.41 -2.00 -18.19
N PRO A 125 -17.77 -3.17 -17.63
CA PRO A 125 -19.09 -3.38 -17.03
C PRO A 125 -19.32 -2.56 -15.76
N VAL A 126 -18.27 -1.96 -15.17
CA VAL A 126 -18.35 -1.26 -13.88
C VAL A 126 -18.66 0.22 -14.03
N ASP A 127 -18.39 0.83 -15.19
CA ASP A 127 -18.32 2.29 -15.31
C ASP A 127 -19.66 2.99 -15.03
N SER A 128 -20.76 2.42 -15.49
CA SER A 128 -22.11 2.95 -15.29
C SER A 128 -22.52 2.87 -13.82
N LYS A 129 -22.53 1.67 -13.24
CA LYS A 129 -22.85 1.47 -11.82
C LYS A 129 -21.93 2.24 -10.87
N LEU A 130 -20.62 2.28 -11.12
CA LEU A 130 -19.70 3.11 -10.31
C LEU A 130 -20.07 4.60 -10.34
N SER A 131 -20.58 5.11 -11.46
CA SER A 131 -21.00 6.51 -11.57
C SER A 131 -22.25 6.78 -10.75
N GLU A 132 -23.26 5.90 -10.85
CA GLU A 132 -24.49 5.93 -10.05
C GLU A 132 -24.18 5.89 -8.55
N GLU A 133 -23.39 4.90 -8.11
CA GLU A 133 -23.05 4.72 -6.69
C GLU A 133 -22.31 5.93 -6.10
N ARG A 134 -21.50 6.63 -6.91
CA ARG A 134 -20.82 7.85 -6.48
C ARG A 134 -21.76 9.05 -6.30
N GLU A 135 -22.89 9.06 -6.99
CA GLU A 135 -23.94 10.07 -6.84
C GLU A 135 -24.85 9.77 -5.65
N GLU A 136 -25.11 8.48 -5.38
CA GLU A 136 -26.04 8.06 -4.33
C GLU A 136 -25.40 7.97 -2.94
N ARG A 137 -24.11 7.67 -2.85
CA ARG A 137 -23.42 7.42 -1.58
C ARG A 137 -22.64 8.59 -1.03
N ASP A 138 -22.52 8.66 0.29
CA ASP A 138 -21.61 9.59 0.95
C ASP A 138 -20.21 8.96 1.08
N TRP A 139 -19.44 9.02 0.01
CA TRP A 139 -18.06 8.50 -0.04
C TRP A 139 -17.00 9.58 0.19
N GLY A 140 -17.43 10.80 0.54
CA GLY A 140 -16.56 11.89 0.91
C GLY A 140 -15.66 11.53 2.09
N SER A 141 -14.55 12.26 2.25
CA SER A 141 -13.82 12.15 3.51
C SER A 141 -14.61 12.92 4.56
N PRO A 142 -14.94 12.32 5.71
CA PRO A 142 -15.64 13.05 6.75
C PRO A 142 -14.82 14.26 7.15
N ASP A 143 -15.51 15.37 7.43
CA ASP A 143 -14.86 16.56 7.95
C ASP A 143 -14.10 16.20 9.23
N ARG A 144 -12.78 16.42 9.21
CA ARG A 144 -11.96 16.21 10.39
C ARG A 144 -12.28 17.35 11.36
N PRO A 145 -12.72 17.07 12.59
CA PRO A 145 -13.04 18.14 13.53
C PRO A 145 -11.79 18.98 13.80
N PHE A 146 -11.95 20.29 13.85
CA PHE A 146 -10.89 21.17 14.31
C PHE A 146 -10.61 20.90 15.79
N ILE A 147 -9.36 20.59 16.13
CA ILE A 147 -8.92 20.40 17.51
C ILE A 147 -8.12 21.64 17.93
N PRO A 148 -8.63 22.43 18.90
CA PRO A 148 -7.90 23.57 19.44
C PRO A 148 -6.53 23.16 20.03
N PHE A 149 -5.55 24.06 19.95
CA PHE A 149 -4.20 23.77 20.43
C PHE A 149 -4.15 23.48 21.93
N ASP A 150 -4.95 24.19 22.74
CA ASP A 150 -5.03 23.97 24.19
C ASP A 150 -5.60 22.58 24.53
N HIS A 151 -6.49 22.03 23.69
CA HIS A 151 -6.96 20.66 23.84
C HIS A 151 -5.85 19.64 23.58
N MET A 152 -5.01 19.87 22.56
CA MET A 152 -3.84 19.03 22.29
C MET A 152 -2.83 19.08 23.44
N GLN A 153 -2.59 20.27 24.00
CA GLN A 153 -1.71 20.43 25.17
C GLN A 153 -2.25 19.69 26.39
N ARG A 154 -3.57 19.80 26.68
CA ARG A 154 -4.22 19.06 27.77
C ARG A 154 -4.13 17.55 27.57
N PHE A 155 -4.37 17.07 26.35
CA PHE A 155 -4.23 15.66 26.00
C PHE A 155 -2.80 15.17 26.26
N LEU A 156 -1.78 15.88 25.78
CA LEU A 156 -0.38 15.54 26.01
C LEU A 156 0.03 15.60 27.49
N GLY A 157 -0.54 16.51 28.27
CA GLY A 157 -0.33 16.60 29.72
C GLY A 157 -1.07 15.51 30.52
N TRP A 158 -2.09 14.87 29.93
CA TRP A 158 -2.83 13.77 30.53
C TRP A 158 -2.16 12.40 30.30
N LEU A 159 -1.31 12.27 29.29
CA LEU A 159 -0.57 11.02 29.02
C LEU A 159 0.39 10.72 30.20
N ASP A 160 0.20 9.55 30.81
CA ASP A 160 0.87 9.12 32.04
C ASP A 160 2.03 8.14 31.83
N THR A 161 2.19 7.61 30.61
CA THR A 161 3.28 6.70 30.26
C THR A 161 4.32 7.38 29.35
N PRO A 162 5.63 7.16 29.59
CA PRO A 162 6.68 7.68 28.70
C PRO A 162 6.51 7.24 27.24
N PHE A 163 6.07 5.99 27.01
CA PHE A 163 5.76 5.51 25.65
C PHE A 163 4.68 6.34 24.97
N ALA A 164 3.51 6.52 25.60
CA ALA A 164 2.42 7.27 24.98
C ALA A 164 2.86 8.72 24.71
N ARG A 165 3.54 9.35 25.67
CA ARG A 165 4.05 10.72 25.51
C ARG A 165 5.03 10.82 24.32
N ALA A 166 6.00 9.92 24.23
CA ALA A 166 6.95 9.87 23.11
C ALA A 166 6.26 9.62 21.76
N PHE A 167 5.34 8.66 21.69
CA PHE A 167 4.61 8.31 20.47
C PHE A 167 3.76 9.48 19.94
N PHE A 168 2.91 10.06 20.79
CA PHE A 168 2.02 11.15 20.39
C PHE A 168 2.77 12.45 20.12
N LEU A 169 3.81 12.79 20.90
CA LEU A 169 4.65 13.95 20.60
C LEU A 169 5.38 13.80 19.27
N THR A 170 5.91 12.60 18.96
CA THR A 170 6.56 12.35 17.67
C THR A 170 5.58 12.63 16.53
N GLY A 171 4.36 12.05 16.59
CA GLY A 171 3.32 12.30 15.59
C GLY A 171 2.96 13.78 15.43
N LEU A 172 2.71 14.49 16.54
CA LEU A 172 2.28 15.88 16.52
C LEU A 172 3.38 16.85 16.10
N LYS A 173 4.63 16.64 16.53
CA LYS A 173 5.75 17.56 16.28
C LYS A 173 6.39 17.35 14.91
N THR A 174 6.35 16.14 14.39
CA THR A 174 6.92 15.82 13.07
C THR A 174 5.86 15.78 11.96
N ALA A 175 4.59 15.93 12.31
CA ALA A 175 3.45 15.70 11.43
C ALA A 175 3.48 14.32 10.73
N SER A 176 4.06 13.32 11.41
CA SER A 176 4.14 11.96 10.90
C SER A 176 2.82 11.23 11.06
N ARG A 177 2.55 10.32 10.12
CA ARG A 177 1.43 9.37 10.25
C ARG A 177 1.72 8.38 11.38
N ALA A 178 0.69 7.78 11.98
CA ALA A 178 0.90 6.71 12.98
C ALA A 178 1.78 5.57 12.41
N GLY A 179 1.54 5.19 11.15
CA GLY A 179 2.37 4.21 10.44
C GLY A 179 3.82 4.65 10.22
N GLU A 180 4.09 5.95 10.09
CA GLU A 180 5.46 6.48 10.05
C GLU A 180 6.10 6.42 11.43
N THR A 181 5.37 6.83 12.48
CA THR A 181 5.88 6.87 13.86
C THR A 181 6.25 5.49 14.40
N VAL A 182 5.43 4.45 14.14
CA VAL A 182 5.75 3.08 14.57
C VAL A 182 6.94 2.47 13.84
N ASN A 183 7.33 3.07 12.71
CA ASN A 183 8.44 2.60 11.87
C ASN A 183 9.75 3.33 12.18
N VAL A 184 9.79 4.21 13.19
CA VAL A 184 11.01 4.89 13.64
C VAL A 184 11.80 3.96 14.56
N ASP A 185 13.01 3.62 14.14
CA ASP A 185 13.96 2.84 14.92
C ASP A 185 14.96 3.71 15.68
N ILE A 186 15.68 3.14 16.64
CA ILE A 186 16.77 3.84 17.34
C ILE A 186 17.82 4.37 16.36
N ARG A 187 18.15 3.60 15.30
CA ARG A 187 19.08 4.03 14.24
C ARG A 187 18.63 5.27 13.47
N CYS A 188 17.33 5.57 13.48
CA CYS A 188 16.75 6.73 12.81
C CYS A 188 16.89 7.99 13.64
N CYS A 189 17.26 7.88 14.91
CA CYS A 189 17.38 9.00 15.83
C CYS A 189 18.86 9.34 16.03
N HIS A 190 19.16 10.63 16.16
CA HIS A 190 20.41 11.12 16.71
C HIS A 190 20.04 12.09 17.81
N ILE A 191 20.05 11.62 19.05
CA ILE A 191 19.70 12.43 20.21
C ILE A 191 20.99 12.78 20.96
N ASP A 192 21.30 14.07 21.07
CA ASP A 192 22.51 14.54 21.76
C ASP A 192 22.31 14.45 23.29
N HIS A 193 22.33 13.23 23.82
CA HIS A 193 22.09 12.95 25.23
C HIS A 193 22.82 11.68 25.67
N PRO A 194 23.47 11.64 26.85
CA PRO A 194 24.24 10.49 27.30
C PRO A 194 23.46 9.16 27.35
N ILE A 195 22.19 9.20 27.75
CA ILE A 195 21.33 7.99 27.78
C ILE A 195 21.17 7.39 26.38
N PHE A 196 21.00 8.22 25.35
CA PHE A 196 20.86 7.74 23.97
C PHE A 196 22.15 7.06 23.50
N TRP A 197 23.30 7.69 23.73
CA TRP A 197 24.59 7.11 23.36
C TRP A 197 24.90 5.82 24.12
N HIS A 198 24.47 5.71 25.38
CA HIS A 198 24.55 4.45 26.11
C HIS A 198 23.78 3.31 25.41
N PHE A 199 22.60 3.58 24.84
CA PHE A 199 21.87 2.59 24.04
C PHE A 199 22.62 2.20 22.77
N VAL A 200 23.10 3.21 22.04
CA VAL A 200 23.84 3.02 20.80
C VAL A 200 25.05 2.10 21.04
N GLU A 201 25.81 2.36 22.11
CA GLU A 201 26.97 1.54 22.49
C GLU A 201 26.57 0.15 23.01
N LYS A 202 25.59 0.07 23.93
CA LYS A 202 25.17 -1.21 24.56
C LYS A 202 24.68 -2.24 23.55
N TYR A 203 24.00 -1.78 22.50
CA TYR A 203 23.39 -2.64 21.48
C TYR A 203 24.10 -2.60 20.13
N ASP A 204 25.30 -2.01 20.05
CA ASP A 204 26.12 -1.90 18.83
C ASP A 204 25.33 -1.36 17.62
N ILE A 205 24.56 -0.29 17.85
CA ILE A 205 23.64 0.28 16.86
C ILE A 205 24.42 1.22 15.95
N THR A 206 24.40 0.95 14.64
CA THR A 206 24.88 1.91 13.65
C THR A 206 23.75 2.86 13.28
N LEU A 207 23.94 4.16 13.53
CA LEU A 207 23.00 5.19 13.09
C LEU A 207 22.97 5.30 11.56
N ASP A 208 21.80 5.63 11.02
CA ASP A 208 21.60 5.86 9.60
C ASP A 208 22.55 6.97 9.08
N PRO A 209 23.25 6.77 7.95
CA PRO A 209 24.17 7.75 7.36
C PRO A 209 23.56 9.14 7.18
N ARG A 210 22.24 9.24 6.97
CA ARG A 210 21.53 10.52 6.73
C ARG A 210 21.42 11.38 7.98
N ILE A 211 21.56 10.81 9.18
CA ILE A 211 21.37 11.50 10.47
C ILE A 211 22.58 11.41 11.41
N ARG A 212 23.56 10.54 11.12
CA ARG A 212 24.71 10.29 11.99
C ARG A 212 25.52 11.55 12.37
N ASP A 213 25.54 12.57 11.52
CA ASP A 213 26.24 13.83 11.74
C ASP A 213 25.32 15.01 12.12
N LYS A 214 24.04 14.73 12.41
CA LYS A 214 22.99 15.73 12.69
C LYS A 214 22.42 15.54 14.09
N PRO A 215 23.00 16.18 15.12
CA PRO A 215 22.49 16.07 16.49
C PRO A 215 21.06 16.59 16.58
N ASP A 216 20.29 15.98 17.48
CA ASP A 216 18.88 16.24 17.73
C ASP A 216 18.04 16.22 16.44
N SER A 217 18.16 15.11 15.71
CA SER A 217 17.38 14.86 14.49
C SER A 217 16.81 13.43 14.45
N MET A 218 15.72 13.28 13.69
CA MET A 218 15.04 12.01 13.45
C MET A 218 14.81 11.83 11.95
N LEU A 219 15.13 10.65 11.44
CA LEU A 219 14.76 10.21 10.10
C LEU A 219 13.37 9.58 10.13
N ILE A 220 12.49 10.07 9.26
CA ILE A 220 11.27 9.35 8.87
C ILE A 220 11.52 8.78 7.48
N TYR A 221 11.42 7.46 7.34
CA TYR A 221 11.64 6.76 6.07
C TYR A 221 10.70 7.23 4.95
N GLU A 222 11.08 6.93 3.70
CA GLU A 222 10.23 7.08 2.53
C GLU A 222 9.12 6.01 2.46
N GLU A 223 8.35 6.01 1.37
CA GLU A 223 7.25 5.09 1.13
C GLU A 223 7.73 3.63 1.02
N PHE A 224 7.03 2.75 1.73
CA PHE A 224 7.12 1.30 1.59
C PHE A 224 5.81 0.68 2.08
N ASN A 225 5.53 -0.55 1.68
CA ASN A 225 4.31 -1.26 2.03
C ASN A 225 4.51 -2.18 3.24
N LYS A 226 3.39 -2.59 3.83
CA LYS A 226 3.40 -3.71 4.78
C LYS A 226 3.90 -4.96 4.06
N GLY A 227 4.82 -5.68 4.67
CA GLY A 227 5.45 -6.87 4.11
C GLY A 227 6.71 -6.58 3.32
N ASP A 228 7.00 -5.31 3.03
CA ASP A 228 8.27 -4.95 2.41
C ASP A 228 9.40 -5.15 3.42
N GLU A 229 10.49 -5.74 2.94
CA GLU A 229 11.74 -5.86 3.65
C GLU A 229 12.50 -4.54 3.50
N ILE A 230 12.70 -3.82 4.61
CA ILE A 230 13.49 -2.60 4.59
C ILE A 230 14.90 -2.88 5.13
N PRO A 231 15.96 -2.26 4.57
CA PRO A 231 17.33 -2.49 5.01
C PRO A 231 17.52 -2.18 6.51
N ASN A 232 17.92 -3.19 7.28
CA ASN A 232 18.52 -3.00 8.59
C ASN A 232 20.04 -2.91 8.35
N GLU A 233 20.57 -1.69 8.32
CA GLU A 233 21.98 -1.41 8.01
C GLU A 233 22.94 -1.87 9.14
N ASN A 234 22.87 -3.13 9.62
CA ASN A 234 23.68 -3.61 10.75
C ASN A 234 23.95 -5.12 11.00
N ILE A 235 23.99 -6.10 10.07
CA ILE A 235 24.56 -7.45 10.44
C ILE A 235 25.39 -8.14 9.34
N SER A 236 26.63 -8.53 9.70
CA SER A 236 27.34 -9.69 9.16
C SER A 236 27.10 -10.90 10.08
N GLY A 237 26.47 -11.96 9.56
CA GLY A 237 25.99 -13.15 10.28
C GLY A 237 25.04 -13.94 9.37
N SER A 238 25.00 -15.27 9.48
CA SER A 238 24.64 -16.18 8.38
C SER A 238 23.22 -15.99 7.82
N GLU A 239 23.15 -15.50 6.57
CA GLU A 239 22.02 -15.44 5.61
C GLU A 239 21.05 -14.22 5.67
N SER A 240 21.61 -13.01 5.46
CA SER A 240 21.16 -11.97 4.48
C SER A 240 19.67 -11.65 4.27
N SER A 241 18.99 -11.03 5.25
CA SER A 241 17.72 -10.30 5.00
C SER A 241 17.49 -9.17 6.03
N GLY A 242 16.97 -8.02 5.59
CA GLY A 242 16.50 -6.89 6.38
C GLY A 242 15.23 -7.20 7.20
N GLU A 243 14.55 -6.16 7.70
CA GLU A 243 13.35 -6.34 8.54
C GLU A 243 12.07 -6.23 7.70
N ILE A 244 11.19 -7.24 7.81
CA ILE A 244 9.86 -7.20 7.20
C ILE A 244 8.92 -6.33 8.04
N ARG A 245 8.42 -5.23 7.47
CA ARG A 245 7.59 -4.28 8.21
C ARG A 245 6.13 -4.69 8.27
N ASN A 246 5.57 -4.65 9.48
CA ASN A 246 4.16 -4.95 9.74
C ASN A 246 3.20 -3.79 9.40
N THR A 247 3.74 -2.59 9.21
CA THR A 247 2.99 -1.38 8.84
C THR A 247 3.76 -0.64 7.74
N GLY A 248 3.07 -0.17 6.70
CA GLY A 248 3.69 0.62 5.64
C GLY A 248 3.86 2.10 5.98
N ASN A 249 4.63 2.78 5.16
CA ASN A 249 4.88 4.22 5.19
C ASN A 249 4.45 4.83 3.84
N LYS A 250 3.94 6.07 3.82
CA LYS A 250 3.41 6.75 2.62
C LYS A 250 4.12 8.05 2.28
N ARG A 251 5.24 8.34 2.93
CA ARG A 251 6.05 9.55 2.71
C ARG A 251 6.63 9.54 1.29
N LYS A 252 6.44 10.60 0.52
CA LYS A 252 6.77 10.61 -0.93
C LYS A 252 8.15 11.18 -1.22
N GLU A 253 8.79 11.77 -0.22
CA GLU A 253 10.13 12.32 -0.27
C GLU A 253 11.15 11.18 -0.45
N GLU A 254 11.89 11.23 -1.56
CA GLU A 254 12.95 10.28 -1.88
C GLU A 254 14.01 10.29 -0.78
N GLY A 255 14.35 9.11 -0.25
CA GLY A 255 15.26 8.97 0.88
C GLY A 255 14.69 9.47 2.21
N GLY A 256 13.38 9.74 2.30
CA GLY A 256 12.69 10.11 3.53
C GLY A 256 12.88 11.58 3.93
N SER A 257 12.64 11.87 5.20
CA SER A 257 12.76 13.22 5.77
C SER A 257 13.57 13.21 7.05
N VAL A 258 14.58 14.07 7.12
CA VAL A 258 15.31 14.35 8.36
C VAL A 258 14.66 15.55 9.05
N ILE A 259 14.15 15.34 10.25
CA ILE A 259 13.33 16.30 10.99
C ILE A 259 14.05 16.66 12.31
N PRO A 260 14.16 17.94 12.67
CA PRO A 260 14.76 18.34 13.95
C PRO A 260 13.89 17.89 15.14
N ILE A 261 14.56 17.52 16.23
CA ILE A 261 13.95 17.16 17.51
C ILE A 261 14.05 18.37 18.44
N ASP A 262 12.90 18.91 18.88
CA ASP A 262 12.90 19.97 19.90
C ASP A 262 13.17 19.41 21.30
N SER A 263 13.39 20.30 22.27
CA SER A 263 13.70 19.89 23.65
C SER A 263 12.59 19.06 24.30
N GLU A 264 11.32 19.31 23.96
CA GLU A 264 10.18 18.58 24.54
C GLU A 264 10.13 17.14 24.02
N LEU A 265 10.27 16.97 22.71
CA LEU A 265 10.32 15.66 22.07
C LEU A 265 11.59 14.90 22.51
N LYS A 266 12.73 15.58 22.61
CA LYS A 266 13.97 15.01 23.14
C LYS A 266 13.78 14.43 24.54
N THR A 267 13.20 15.19 25.46
CA THR A 267 12.90 14.72 26.81
C THR A 267 12.01 13.47 26.78
N ALA A 268 10.90 13.51 26.03
CA ALA A 268 9.98 12.37 25.97
C ALA A 268 10.63 11.09 25.39
N LEU A 269 11.44 11.22 24.34
CA LEU A 269 12.16 10.09 23.75
C LEU A 269 13.19 9.52 24.73
N ILE A 270 13.92 10.36 25.45
CA ILE A 270 14.90 9.92 26.45
C ILE A 270 14.22 9.25 27.66
N GLU A 271 13.11 9.80 28.17
CA GLU A 271 12.33 9.18 29.25
C GLU A 271 11.83 7.80 28.85
N TYR A 272 11.32 7.66 27.62
CA TYR A 272 10.90 6.38 27.07
C TYR A 272 12.08 5.41 26.93
N SER A 273 13.20 5.86 26.36
CA SER A 273 14.41 5.04 26.25
C SER A 273 14.91 4.59 27.62
N ALA A 274 14.96 5.46 28.63
CA ALA A 274 15.47 5.13 29.96
C ALA A 274 14.78 3.92 30.61
N LEU A 275 13.46 3.75 30.41
CA LEU A 275 12.72 2.58 30.91
C LEU A 275 13.24 1.25 30.35
N HIS A 276 13.82 1.26 29.15
CA HIS A 276 14.35 0.06 28.52
C HIS A 276 15.82 -0.21 28.88
N VAL A 277 16.50 0.70 29.59
CA VAL A 277 17.86 0.47 30.11
C VAL A 277 17.83 -0.52 31.28
N GLU A 278 16.83 -0.38 32.14
CA GLU A 278 16.75 -1.08 33.43
C GLU A 278 16.20 -2.52 33.34
N VAL A 279 15.41 -2.82 32.30
CA VAL A 279 14.77 -4.14 32.14
C VAL A 279 15.73 -5.22 31.60
N GLY A 280 16.91 -4.82 31.14
CA GLY A 280 17.97 -5.71 30.63
C GLY A 280 19.26 -5.69 31.45
N ALA A 281 19.16 -5.51 32.76
CA ALA A 281 20.25 -5.61 33.74
C ALA A 281 20.01 -6.78 34.71
#